data_AF-A0A497J8J0-F1
#
_entry.id   AF-A0A497J8J0-F1
#
_cell.length_a   1.000
_cell.length_b   1.000
_cell.length_c   1.000
_cell.angle_alpha   90.00
_cell.angle_beta   90.00
_cell.angle_gamma   90.00
#
_symmetry.space_group_name_H-M   'P 1'
#
loop_
_entity.id
_entity.type
_entity.pdbx_description
1 polymer ?
#
loop_
_entity_poly.entity_id
_entity_poly.type
_entity_poly.pdbx_seq_one_letter_code
_entity_poly.pdbx_strand_id
1 'polypeptide(L)'
;MSNAEPRVSEMPHLYNVFDVPRIRSVRATTVLRAKIDLREILNRLPKVSKLRTSNKNVVKFQLKRGSYLLLFPTNYVEVYAPDEGAVREVLVSFRDELFKNGLL
;
A
#
# COMPACT_ATOMS: atom_id res chain seq x y z
N MET A 1 -48.27 -9.73 -36.65
CA MET A 1 -46.83 -9.43 -36.83
C MET A 1 -46.11 -9.98 -35.63
N SER A 2 -45.36 -11.07 -35.80
CA SER A 2 -44.70 -11.81 -34.72
C SER A 2 -43.39 -11.12 -34.33
N ASN A 3 -43.30 -10.63 -33.09
CA ASN A 3 -42.04 -10.30 -32.44
C ASN A 3 -41.22 -11.59 -32.32
N ALA A 4 -40.28 -11.78 -33.24
CA ALA A 4 -39.30 -12.85 -33.11
C ALA A 4 -38.22 -12.37 -32.14
N GLU A 5 -38.18 -12.96 -30.95
CA GLU A 5 -37.01 -12.85 -30.08
C GLU A 5 -35.77 -13.33 -30.86
N PRO A 6 -34.64 -12.61 -30.79
CA PRO A 6 -33.47 -12.94 -31.58
C PRO A 6 -32.99 -14.35 -31.22
N ARG A 7 -32.81 -15.19 -32.24
CA ARG A 7 -32.25 -16.53 -32.08
C ARG A 7 -30.84 -16.36 -31.51
N VAL A 8 -30.51 -17.11 -30.45
CA VAL A 8 -29.21 -17.10 -29.73
C VAL A 8 -27.99 -17.15 -30.68
N SER A 9 -28.16 -17.61 -31.92
CA SER A 9 -27.15 -17.66 -32.98
C SER A 9 -26.75 -16.31 -33.59
N GLU A 10 -27.46 -15.21 -33.32
CA GLU A 10 -27.13 -13.87 -33.86
C GLU A 10 -26.37 -12.98 -32.87
N MET A 11 -26.12 -13.44 -31.63
CA MET A 11 -25.29 -12.68 -30.71
C MET A 11 -23.83 -12.73 -31.19
N PRO A 12 -23.21 -11.59 -31.56
CA PRO A 12 -21.79 -11.57 -31.84
C PRO A 12 -21.07 -12.10 -30.61
N HIS A 13 -20.21 -13.10 -30.79
CA HIS A 13 -19.35 -13.57 -29.72
C HIS A 13 -18.55 -12.38 -29.23
N LEU A 14 -18.85 -11.91 -28.02
CA LEU A 14 -18.01 -10.96 -27.31
C LEU A 14 -16.72 -11.70 -26.96
N TYR A 15 -15.80 -11.72 -27.91
CA TYR A 15 -14.43 -12.14 -27.65
C TYR A 15 -13.92 -11.28 -26.49
N ASN A 16 -13.22 -11.90 -25.54
CA ASN A 16 -12.50 -11.14 -24.51
C ASN A 16 -11.51 -10.22 -25.23
N VAL A 17 -11.88 -8.95 -25.37
CA VAL A 17 -11.06 -7.93 -26.05
C VAL A 17 -9.85 -7.52 -25.21
N PHE A 18 -9.81 -7.95 -23.94
CA PHE A 18 -8.72 -7.67 -23.01
C PHE A 18 -8.24 -8.95 -22.34
N ASP A 19 -6.93 -9.04 -22.16
CA ASP A 19 -6.31 -10.00 -21.24
C ASP A 19 -6.69 -9.71 -19.79
N VAL A 20 -6.64 -10.74 -18.94
CA VAL A 20 -6.84 -10.57 -17.50
C VAL A 20 -5.76 -9.62 -16.95
N PRO A 21 -6.14 -8.46 -16.38
CA PRO A 21 -5.18 -7.48 -15.92
C PRO A 21 -4.41 -8.02 -14.70
N ARG A 22 -3.10 -7.76 -14.68
CA ARG A 22 -2.24 -8.10 -13.53
C ARG A 22 -1.99 -6.86 -12.68
N ILE A 23 -2.37 -6.92 -11.40
CA ILE A 23 -2.01 -5.89 -10.43
C ILE A 23 -0.49 -5.91 -10.24
N ARG A 24 0.16 -4.77 -10.50
CA ARG A 24 1.61 -4.59 -10.32
C ARG A 24 1.96 -4.11 -8.92
N SER A 25 1.12 -3.24 -8.37
CA SER A 25 1.24 -2.73 -7.02
C SER A 25 -0.07 -2.08 -6.57
N VAL A 26 -0.22 -2.01 -5.27
CA VAL A 26 -1.25 -1.25 -4.56
C VAL A 26 -0.55 -0.16 -3.77
N ARG A 27 -1.12 1.05 -3.82
CA ARG A 27 -0.76 2.16 -2.96
C ARG A 27 -1.93 2.45 -2.03
N ALA A 28 -1.67 2.45 -0.73
CA ALA A 28 -2.64 2.82 0.28
C ALA A 28 -2.15 4.01 1.09
N THR A 29 -3.07 4.79 1.63
CA THR A 29 -2.76 5.97 2.43
C THR A 29 -3.52 5.90 3.74
N THR A 30 -2.88 6.37 4.81
CA THR A 30 -3.49 6.42 6.14
C THR A 30 -2.80 7.48 7.00
N VAL A 31 -3.23 7.61 8.25
CA VAL A 31 -2.65 8.54 9.22
C VAL A 31 -2.31 7.77 10.49
N LEU A 32 -1.08 7.96 10.97
CA LEU A 32 -0.65 7.50 12.27
C LEU A 32 -1.22 8.44 13.34
N ARG A 33 -2.16 7.94 14.15
CA ARG A 33 -2.81 8.75 15.19
C ARG A 33 -1.95 8.94 16.44
N ALA A 34 -0.95 8.08 16.64
CA ALA A 34 -0.02 8.20 17.75
C ALA A 34 0.94 9.38 17.53
N LYS A 35 1.23 10.13 18.60
CA LYS A 35 2.28 11.15 18.59
C LYS A 35 3.62 10.45 18.75
N ILE A 36 4.36 10.30 17.65
CA ILE A 36 5.70 9.68 17.64
C ILE A 36 6.71 10.65 17.05
N ASP A 37 7.88 10.75 17.67
CA ASP A 37 9.00 11.52 17.12
C ASP A 37 9.71 10.72 16.02
N LEU A 38 9.75 11.25 14.81
CA LEU A 38 10.43 10.62 13.67
C LEU A 38 11.93 10.41 13.92
N ARG A 39 12.56 11.24 14.76
CA ARG A 39 13.97 11.08 15.16
C ARG A 39 14.17 9.83 16.00
N GLU A 40 13.29 9.60 16.97
CA GLU A 40 13.32 8.39 17.80
C GLU A 40 13.09 7.14 16.95
N ILE A 41 12.18 7.20 15.97
CA ILE A 41 11.97 6.09 15.03
C ILE A 41 13.27 5.77 14.27
N LEU A 42 13.93 6.79 13.69
CA LEU A 42 15.16 6.62 12.93
C LEU A 42 16.33 6.07 13.78
N ASN A 43 16.37 6.42 15.07
CA ASN A 43 17.44 5.99 15.97
C ASN A 43 17.23 4.57 16.51
N ARG A 44 15.97 4.14 16.71
CA ARG A 44 15.67 2.88 17.39
C ARG A 44 15.28 1.73 16.47
N LEU A 45 14.63 2.01 15.33
CA LEU A 45 14.14 0.93 14.47
C LEU A 45 15.24 0.44 13.50
N PRO A 46 15.46 -0.88 13.37
CA PRO A 46 16.53 -1.42 12.53
C PRO A 46 16.21 -1.42 11.02
N LYS A 47 14.92 -1.39 10.65
CA LYS A 47 14.45 -1.47 9.25
C LYS A 47 13.98 -0.13 8.69
N VAL A 48 14.35 0.97 9.36
CA VAL A 48 14.03 2.31 8.88
C VAL A 48 15.22 2.99 8.25
N SER A 49 14.93 3.79 7.25
CA SER A 49 15.91 4.66 6.60
C SER A 49 15.30 6.04 6.41
N LYS A 50 16.15 7.05 6.46
CA LYS A 50 15.76 8.42 6.15
C LYS A 50 15.75 8.62 4.64
N LEU A 51 14.60 8.99 4.09
CA LEU A 51 14.49 9.50 2.74
C LEU A 51 14.44 11.03 2.77
N ARG A 52 15.28 11.66 1.95
CA ARG A 52 15.22 13.10 1.71
C ARG A 52 14.39 13.31 0.44
N THR A 53 13.17 13.79 0.61
CA THR A 53 12.28 14.10 -0.52
C THR A 53 11.76 15.52 -0.34
N SER A 54 11.98 16.39 -1.33
CA SER A 54 11.41 17.75 -1.40
C SER A 54 11.45 18.52 -0.08
N ASN A 55 12.64 18.62 0.54
CA ASN A 55 12.89 19.27 1.83
C ASN A 55 12.17 18.70 3.08
N LYS A 56 11.56 17.52 2.98
CA LYS A 56 10.94 16.82 4.12
C LYS A 56 11.78 15.61 4.53
N ASN A 57 11.91 15.42 5.85
CA ASN A 57 12.48 14.19 6.42
C ASN A 57 11.39 13.13 6.46
N VAL A 58 11.47 12.16 5.54
CA VAL A 58 10.51 11.05 5.47
C VAL A 58 11.19 9.81 6.04
N VAL A 59 10.47 9.06 6.87
CA VAL A 59 10.93 7.77 7.39
C VAL A 59 10.39 6.68 6.48
N LYS A 60 11.28 5.89 5.88
CA LYS A 60 10.91 4.69 5.15
C LYS A 60 11.12 3.47 6.02
N PHE A 61 10.07 2.74 6.32
CA PHE A 61 10.16 1.40 6.90
C PHE A 61 9.99 0.35 5.80
N GLN A 62 10.97 -0.52 5.63
CA GLN A 62 10.93 -1.56 4.60
C GLN A 62 10.77 -2.94 5.23
N LEU A 63 9.64 -3.59 4.94
CA LEU A 63 9.40 -4.97 5.37
C LEU A 63 10.14 -5.96 4.47
N LYS A 64 9.95 -5.81 3.14
CA LYS A 64 10.59 -6.61 2.09
C LYS A 64 10.68 -5.80 0.79
N ARG A 65 11.40 -6.30 -0.20
CA ARG A 65 11.51 -5.62 -1.51
C ARG A 65 10.10 -5.46 -2.12
N GLY A 66 9.72 -4.22 -2.45
CA GLY A 66 8.38 -3.90 -2.98
C GLY A 66 7.27 -3.82 -1.93
N SER A 67 7.58 -3.95 -0.63
CA SER A 67 6.63 -3.76 0.46
C SER A 67 7.22 -2.86 1.56
N TYR A 68 6.79 -1.60 1.58
CA TYR A 68 7.32 -0.59 2.48
C TYR A 68 6.26 0.48 2.78
N LEU A 69 6.48 1.25 3.84
CA LEU A 69 5.73 2.46 4.11
C LEU A 69 6.65 3.68 4.22
N LEU A 70 6.07 4.83 3.94
CA LEU A 70 6.65 6.15 4.11
C LEU A 70 5.85 6.89 5.17
N LEU A 71 6.50 7.25 6.27
CA LEU A 71 5.94 8.09 7.33
C LEU A 71 6.46 9.52 7.16
N PHE A 72 5.52 10.43 6.97
CA PHE A 72 5.78 11.86 6.80
C PHE A 72 5.72 12.59 8.14
N PRO A 73 6.36 13.77 8.26
CA PRO A 73 6.32 14.58 9.49
C PRO A 73 4.91 14.98 9.95
N THR A 74 3.92 14.93 9.05
CA THR A 74 2.50 15.21 9.33
C THR A 74 1.74 14.00 9.87
N ASN A 75 2.45 12.91 10.22
CA ASN A 75 1.89 11.59 10.53
C ASN A 75 1.11 10.92 9.39
N TYR A 76 1.14 11.50 8.20
CA TYR A 76 0.62 10.86 7.00
C TYR A 76 1.50 9.66 6.63
N VAL A 77 0.87 8.57 6.23
CA VAL A 77 1.53 7.32 5.87
C VAL A 77 1.11 6.90 4.48
N GLU A 78 2.09 6.62 3.62
CA GLU A 78 1.87 5.93 2.35
C GLU A 78 2.43 4.52 2.42
N VAL A 79 1.67 3.52 1.99
CA VAL A 79 2.08 2.12 1.93
C VAL A 79 2.13 1.69 0.47
N TYR A 80 3.20 1.00 0.12
CA TYR A 80 3.44 0.42 -1.20
C TYR A 80 3.57 -1.10 -1.03
N ALA A 81 2.77 -1.88 -1.74
CA ALA A 81 2.71 -3.34 -1.62
C ALA A 81 2.22 -4.00 -2.92
N PRO A 82 2.41 -5.33 -3.12
CA PRO A 82 1.87 -6.03 -4.29
C PRO A 82 0.34 -6.19 -4.29
N ASP A 83 -0.27 -6.28 -3.11
CA ASP A 83 -1.69 -6.52 -2.90
C ASP A 83 -2.16 -5.95 -1.54
N GLU A 84 -3.46 -6.00 -1.28
CA GLU A 84 -4.07 -5.49 -0.05
C GLU A 84 -3.66 -6.27 1.21
N GLY A 85 -3.43 -7.58 1.10
CA GLY A 85 -2.94 -8.40 2.22
C GLY A 85 -1.57 -7.94 2.68
N ALA A 86 -0.67 -7.70 1.72
CA ALA A 86 0.65 -7.16 1.98
C ALA A 86 0.63 -5.72 2.53
N VAL A 87 -0.37 -4.89 2.20
CA VAL A 87 -0.57 -3.60 2.87
C VAL A 87 -0.80 -3.80 4.37
N ARG A 88 -1.69 -4.74 4.74
CA ARG A 88 -1.97 -5.06 6.15
C ARG A 88 -0.72 -5.58 6.87
N GLU A 89 0.03 -6.48 6.24
CA GLU A 89 1.30 -7.00 6.79
C GLU A 89 2.30 -5.88 7.12
N VAL A 90 2.47 -4.91 6.20
CA VAL A 90 3.38 -3.77 6.40
C VAL A 90 2.95 -2.91 7.60
N LEU A 91 1.66 -2.61 7.71
CA LEU A 91 1.12 -1.80 8.81
C LEU A 91 1.26 -2.50 10.16
N VAL A 92 0.91 -3.79 10.23
CA VAL A 92 1.04 -4.60 11.44
C VAL A 92 2.49 -4.72 11.86
N SER A 93 3.38 -5.03 10.90
CA SER A 93 4.81 -5.15 11.18
C SER A 93 5.41 -3.86 11.70
N PHE A 94 5.02 -2.71 11.13
CA PHE A 94 5.48 -1.42 11.61
C PHE A 94 4.97 -1.09 13.01
N ARG A 95 3.68 -1.33 13.29
CA ARG A 95 3.09 -1.19 14.63
C ARG A 95 3.85 -2.03 15.66
N ASP A 96 4.13 -3.29 15.33
CA ASP A 96 4.80 -4.22 16.24
C ASP A 96 6.24 -3.79 16.50
N GLU A 97 6.94 -3.26 15.49
CA GLU A 97 8.29 -2.69 15.66
C GLU A 97 8.27 -1.43 16.54
N LEU A 98 7.26 -0.56 16.40
CA LEU A 98 7.09 0.59 17.29
C LEU A 98 6.87 0.15 18.75
N PHE A 99 5.96 -0.81 18.97
CA PHE A 99 5.66 -1.34 20.31
C PHE A 99 6.89 -2.00 20.95
N LYS A 100 7.59 -2.86 20.21
CA LYS A 100 8.81 -3.55 20.69
C LYS A 100 9.92 -2.58 21.11
N ASN A 101 9.95 -1.37 20.54
CA ASN A 101 10.96 -0.35 20.84
C ASN A 101 10.45 0.75 21.80
N GLY A 102 9.26 0.58 22.39
CA GLY A 102 8.66 1.52 23.35
C GLY A 102 8.32 2.88 22.73
N LEU A 103 7.99 2.90 21.43
CA LEU A 103 7.56 4.09 20.69
C LEU A 103 6.04 4.18 20.53
N LEU A 104 5.33 3.13 20.93
CA LEU A 104 3.87 3.02 20.97
C LEU A 104 3.45 2.32 22.27
#